data_AF-A0A6P0Y4V2-F1
#
_entry.id   AF-A0A6P0Y4V2-F1
#
_cell.length_a   1.000
_cell.length_b   1.000
_cell.length_c   1.000
_cell.angle_alpha   90.00
_cell.angle_beta   90.00
_cell.angle_gamma   90.00
#
_symmetry.space_group_name_H-M   'P 1'
#
loop_
_entity.id
_entity.type
_entity.pdbx_description
1 polymer ?
#
loop_
_entity_poly.entity_id
_entity_poly.type
_entity_poly.pdbx_seq_one_letter_code
_entity_poly.pdbx_strand_id
1 'polypeptide(L)'
;IEQYRPRLEGKTVMMMVGGLRPRHVIPAFEDLGMKVIGTGYEFGHGDDYKRTADYVEDGTVIYDDVSGHEFEEFAKKLNPDLIAAGIKEKYVFQKMALPFRQMHSWDYSGPYHGYHGFAVFARDMDLAINNPTWSLIKNPWEAA
;
A
#
# COMPACT_ATOMS: atom_id res chain seq x y z
N ILE A 1 0.99 -8.79 -16.47
CA ILE A 1 -0.01 -7.70 -16.43
C ILE A 1 -1.41 -8.23 -16.68
N GLU A 2 -1.69 -8.85 -17.84
CA GLU A 2 -3.01 -9.35 -18.23
C GLU A 2 -3.73 -10.21 -17.17
N GLN A 3 -2.98 -11.01 -16.41
CA GLN A 3 -3.54 -11.84 -15.34
C GLN A 3 -3.98 -11.06 -14.09
N TYR A 4 -3.20 -10.05 -13.66
CA TYR A 4 -3.35 -9.41 -12.35
C TYR A 4 -4.00 -8.03 -12.41
N ARG A 5 -3.72 -7.25 -13.46
CA ARG A 5 -4.27 -5.90 -13.62
C ARG A 5 -5.80 -5.85 -13.57
N PRO A 6 -6.56 -6.73 -14.26
CA PRO A 6 -8.02 -6.72 -14.18
C PRO A 6 -8.59 -6.96 -12.77
N ARG A 7 -7.79 -7.53 -11.85
CA ARG A 7 -8.17 -7.83 -10.46
C ARG A 7 -7.79 -6.71 -9.48
N LEU A 8 -6.98 -5.76 -9.94
CA LEU A 8 -6.38 -4.68 -9.16
C LEU A 8 -6.71 -3.28 -9.72
N GLU A 9 -7.27 -3.19 -10.92
CA GLU A 9 -7.63 -1.93 -11.57
C GLU A 9 -8.51 -1.07 -10.66
N GLY A 10 -8.13 0.20 -10.50
CA GLY A 10 -8.83 1.19 -9.69
C GLY A 10 -8.61 1.06 -8.18
N LYS A 11 -7.88 0.04 -7.71
CA LYS A 11 -7.60 -0.14 -6.29
C LYS A 11 -6.66 0.93 -5.76
N THR A 12 -6.95 1.43 -4.57
CA THR A 12 -6.22 2.53 -3.94
C THR A 12 -5.22 2.04 -2.91
N VAL A 13 -4.09 2.74 -2.80
CA VAL A 13 -2.96 2.37 -1.93
C VAL A 13 -2.54 3.57 -1.08
N MET A 14 -2.31 3.33 0.21
CA MET A 14 -1.53 4.23 1.06
C MET A 14 -0.22 3.58 1.49
N MET A 15 0.88 4.33 1.45
CA MET A 15 2.22 3.81 1.67
C MET A 15 3.03 4.60 2.71
N MET A 16 3.72 3.91 3.62
CA MET A 16 4.64 4.53 4.58
C MET A 16 5.86 3.64 4.74
N VAL A 17 7.04 4.12 4.33
CA VAL A 17 8.30 3.34 4.34
C VAL A 17 9.46 4.28 4.71
N GLY A 18 10.70 3.83 4.68
CA GLY A 18 11.90 4.68 4.83
C GLY A 18 12.16 5.62 3.63
N GLY A 19 13.41 5.97 3.37
CA GLY A 19 13.80 7.08 2.46
C GLY A 19 13.64 6.96 0.93
N LEU A 20 13.20 5.82 0.35
CA LEU A 20 13.26 5.61 -1.12
C LEU A 20 11.96 5.06 -1.73
N ARG A 21 11.55 3.90 -1.23
CA ARG A 21 10.41 3.13 -1.76
C ARG A 21 9.10 3.94 -1.85
N PRO A 22 8.79 4.92 -0.97
CA PRO A 22 7.53 5.67 -1.07
C PRO A 22 7.30 6.40 -2.40
N ARG A 23 8.34 6.68 -3.18
CA ARG A 23 8.18 7.13 -4.60
C ARG A 23 8.52 6.03 -5.60
N HIS A 24 9.56 5.25 -5.31
CA HIS A 24 10.16 4.35 -6.30
C HIS A 24 9.26 3.21 -6.76
N VAL A 25 8.29 2.79 -5.93
CA VAL A 25 7.40 1.67 -6.27
C VAL A 25 6.05 2.13 -6.83
N ILE A 26 5.79 3.44 -6.89
CA ILE A 26 4.52 3.97 -7.42
C ILE A 26 4.27 3.48 -8.86
N PRO A 27 5.24 3.55 -9.80
CA PRO A 27 5.01 3.08 -11.16
C PRO A 27 4.62 1.58 -11.25
N ALA A 28 5.11 0.75 -10.33
CA ALA A 28 4.75 -0.67 -10.30
C ALA A 28 3.29 -0.88 -9.88
N PHE A 29 2.75 -0.03 -9.01
CA PHE A 29 1.32 -0.02 -8.68
C PHE A 29 0.49 0.46 -9.90
N GLU A 30 0.93 1.52 -10.58
CA GLU A 30 0.26 2.09 -11.75
C GLU A 30 0.22 1.10 -12.94
N ASP A 31 1.29 0.32 -13.15
CA ASP A 31 1.33 -0.75 -14.15
C ASP A 31 0.25 -1.81 -13.91
N LEU A 32 -0.18 -2.00 -12.66
CA LEU A 32 -1.30 -2.86 -12.25
C LEU A 32 -2.65 -2.14 -12.20
N GLY A 33 -2.73 -0.88 -12.64
CA GLY A 33 -3.94 -0.07 -12.65
C GLY A 33 -4.35 0.45 -11.28
N MET A 34 -3.46 0.38 -10.28
CA MET A 34 -3.71 0.85 -8.93
C MET A 34 -3.33 2.33 -8.78
N LYS A 35 -3.88 3.01 -7.77
CA LYS A 35 -3.65 4.43 -7.49
C LYS A 35 -3.06 4.65 -6.11
N VAL A 36 -1.93 5.33 -6.03
CA VAL A 36 -1.32 5.70 -4.74
C VAL A 36 -1.90 7.03 -4.27
N ILE A 37 -2.85 6.96 -3.33
CA ILE A 37 -3.60 8.12 -2.81
C ILE A 37 -2.96 8.73 -1.56
N GLY A 38 -2.01 8.03 -0.96
CA GLY A 38 -1.20 8.55 0.14
C GLY A 38 0.19 7.92 0.15
N THR A 39 1.23 8.72 0.37
CA THR A 39 2.60 8.22 0.46
C THR A 39 3.43 9.02 1.46
N GLY A 40 4.44 8.42 2.06
CA GLY A 40 5.30 9.14 2.99
C GLY A 40 6.50 8.37 3.48
N TYR A 41 7.37 9.10 4.17
CA TYR A 41 8.71 8.67 4.55
C TYR A 41 8.88 8.73 6.08
N GLU A 42 9.58 7.75 6.65
CA GLU A 42 10.05 7.82 8.05
C GLU A 42 11.19 8.85 8.22
N PHE A 43 12.03 9.04 7.18
CA PHE A 43 13.25 9.85 7.26
C PHE A 43 13.68 10.44 5.90
N GLY A 44 12.72 10.83 5.07
CA GLY A 44 13.00 11.45 3.77
C GLY A 44 13.59 12.85 3.92
N HIS A 45 14.42 13.29 2.97
CA HIS A 45 14.92 14.67 2.95
C HIS A 45 14.22 15.51 1.88
N GLY A 46 14.43 16.83 1.92
CA GLY A 46 13.76 17.76 1.01
C GLY A 46 13.95 17.45 -0.49
N ASP A 47 15.06 16.81 -0.89
CA ASP A 47 15.26 16.37 -2.28
C ASP A 47 14.48 15.09 -2.62
N ASP A 48 14.26 14.19 -1.66
CA ASP A 48 13.36 13.05 -1.83
C ASP A 48 11.95 13.53 -2.11
N TYR A 49 11.43 14.47 -1.30
CA TYR A 49 10.09 15.04 -1.48
C TYR A 49 9.90 15.76 -2.81
N LYS A 50 10.92 16.52 -3.26
CA LYS A 50 10.91 17.15 -4.59
C LYS A 50 10.77 16.13 -5.70
N ARG A 51 11.50 15.01 -5.62
CA ARG A 51 11.38 13.92 -6.60
C ARG A 51 10.01 13.25 -6.51
N THR A 52 9.46 13.08 -5.31
CA THR A 52 8.15 12.43 -5.11
C THR A 52 7.02 13.15 -5.83
N ALA A 53 7.09 14.48 -5.92
CA ALA A 53 6.11 15.27 -6.66
C ALA A 53 5.97 14.85 -8.14
N ASP A 54 7.03 14.30 -8.75
CA ASP A 54 7.00 13.82 -10.14
C ASP A 54 6.31 12.44 -10.29
N TYR A 55 6.07 11.73 -9.18
CA TYR A 55 5.49 10.38 -9.17
C TYR A 55 4.04 10.32 -8.68
N VAL A 56 3.52 11.37 -8.07
CA VAL A 56 2.18 11.35 -7.45
C VAL A 56 1.19 12.19 -8.26
N GLU A 57 -0.09 11.80 -8.23
CA GLU A 57 -1.16 12.58 -8.83
C GLU A 57 -1.57 13.77 -7.93
N ASP A 58 -2.21 14.76 -8.55
CA ASP A 58 -2.82 15.87 -7.80
C ASP A 58 -3.85 15.35 -6.78
N GLY A 59 -3.72 15.80 -5.53
CA GLY A 59 -4.59 15.39 -4.44
C GLY A 59 -4.08 14.20 -3.62
N THR A 60 -2.95 13.58 -3.98
CA THR A 60 -2.29 12.57 -3.13
C THR A 60 -1.78 13.20 -1.84
N VAL A 61 -2.08 12.58 -0.70
CA VAL A 61 -1.59 13.04 0.61
C VAL A 61 -0.14 12.61 0.81
N ILE A 62 0.74 13.57 1.12
CA ILE A 62 2.15 13.30 1.45
C ILE A 62 2.38 13.57 2.93
N TYR A 63 3.00 12.62 3.64
CA TYR A 63 3.35 12.77 5.06
C TYR A 63 4.84 12.46 5.32
N ASP A 64 5.42 13.19 6.27
CA ASP A 64 6.79 13.06 6.77
C ASP A 64 6.72 12.68 8.25
N ASP A 65 7.48 11.66 8.66
CA ASP A 65 7.52 11.15 10.04
C ASP A 65 6.12 11.01 10.68
N VAL A 66 5.21 10.40 9.92
CA VAL A 66 3.80 10.30 10.34
C VAL A 66 3.68 9.53 11.65
N SER A 67 3.00 10.13 12.62
CA SER A 67 2.72 9.43 13.87
C SER A 67 1.73 8.29 13.64
N GLY A 68 1.73 7.29 14.54
CA GLY A 68 0.76 6.20 14.47
C GLY A 68 -0.70 6.68 14.51
N HIS A 69 -0.98 7.74 15.28
CA HIS A 69 -2.32 8.33 15.37
C HIS A 69 -2.74 8.97 14.04
N GLU A 70 -1.89 9.80 13.45
CA GLU A 70 -2.19 10.45 12.17
C GLU A 70 -2.39 9.42 11.05
N PHE A 71 -1.53 8.40 11.01
CA PHE A 71 -1.63 7.37 9.96
C PHE A 71 -2.92 6.57 10.06
N GLU A 72 -3.35 6.24 11.29
CA GLU A 72 -4.65 5.59 11.53
C GLU A 72 -5.83 6.46 11.10
N GLU A 73 -5.82 7.76 11.46
CA GLU A 73 -6.90 8.68 11.10
C GLU A 73 -6.96 8.95 9.59
N PHE A 74 -5.81 9.05 8.92
CA PHE A 74 -5.78 9.13 7.46
C PHE A 74 -6.36 7.87 6.82
N ALA A 75 -5.99 6.68 7.28
CA ALA A 75 -6.51 5.42 6.75
C ALA A 75 -8.03 5.29 6.95
N LYS A 76 -8.56 5.70 8.11
CA LYS A 76 -10.02 5.73 8.35
C LYS A 76 -10.75 6.66 7.39
N LYS A 77 -10.16 7.83 7.11
CA LYS A 77 -10.81 8.87 6.31
C LYS A 77 -10.70 8.63 4.81
N LEU A 78 -9.57 8.11 4.35
CA LEU A 78 -9.29 7.81 2.95
C LEU A 78 -9.76 6.41 2.54
N ASN A 79 -9.87 5.48 3.49
CA ASN A 79 -10.32 4.10 3.30
C ASN A 79 -9.67 3.40 2.09
N PRO A 80 -8.33 3.24 2.07
CA PRO A 80 -7.62 2.64 0.96
C PRO A 80 -7.91 1.14 0.83
N ASP A 81 -7.79 0.59 -0.37
CA ASP A 81 -7.91 -0.86 -0.59
C ASP A 81 -6.67 -1.64 -0.11
N LEU A 82 -5.53 -0.97 0.04
CA LEU A 82 -4.28 -1.57 0.51
C LEU A 82 -3.45 -0.57 1.31
N ILE A 83 -2.94 -1.02 2.47
CA ILE A 83 -1.86 -0.35 3.19
C ILE A 83 -0.53 -1.05 2.88
N ALA A 84 0.49 -0.26 2.54
CA ALA A 84 1.81 -0.73 2.16
C ALA A 84 2.88 -0.11 3.07
N ALA A 85 3.24 -0.78 4.18
CA ALA A 85 4.11 -0.17 5.21
C ALA A 85 5.09 -1.16 5.87
N GLY A 86 5.48 -0.92 7.13
CA GLY A 86 6.41 -1.74 7.90
C GLY A 86 5.75 -2.78 8.81
N ILE A 87 6.57 -3.50 9.58
CA ILE A 87 6.09 -4.55 10.49
C ILE A 87 5.29 -3.98 11.67
N LYS A 88 5.63 -2.76 12.13
CA LYS A 88 5.00 -2.12 13.29
C LYS A 88 3.54 -1.75 12.97
N GLU A 89 3.28 -1.39 11.71
CA GLU A 89 1.98 -0.96 11.21
C GLU A 89 1.08 -2.13 10.80
N LYS A 90 1.66 -3.27 10.41
CA LYS A 90 0.95 -4.41 9.82
C LYS A 90 -0.30 -4.83 10.58
N TYR A 91 -0.13 -5.16 11.86
CA TYR A 91 -1.22 -5.75 12.63
C TYR A 91 -2.26 -4.75 13.10
N VAL A 92 -1.93 -3.45 13.10
CA VAL A 92 -2.90 -2.38 13.36
C VAL A 92 -3.94 -2.38 12.23
N PHE A 93 -3.48 -2.24 10.98
CA PHE A 93 -4.39 -2.14 9.84
C PHE A 93 -5.10 -3.44 9.48
N GLN A 94 -4.45 -4.60 9.67
CA GLN A 94 -5.13 -5.88 9.48
C GLN A 94 -6.31 -6.06 10.46
N LYS A 95 -6.19 -5.59 11.71
CA LYS A 95 -7.30 -5.59 12.68
C LYS A 95 -8.40 -4.60 12.33
N MET A 96 -8.09 -3.58 11.54
CA MET A 96 -9.05 -2.65 10.96
C MET A 96 -9.68 -3.18 9.66
N ALA A 97 -9.48 -4.46 9.32
CA ALA A 97 -9.97 -5.09 8.09
C ALA A 97 -9.39 -4.52 6.79
N LEU A 98 -8.24 -3.83 6.85
CA LEU A 98 -7.56 -3.31 5.67
C LEU A 98 -6.48 -4.31 5.19
N PRO A 99 -6.49 -4.70 3.91
CA PRO A 99 -5.40 -5.46 3.32
C PRO A 99 -4.06 -4.77 3.54
N PHE A 100 -3.02 -5.57 3.82
CA PHE A 100 -1.70 -5.05 4.17
C PHE A 100 -0.57 -5.80 3.49
N ARG A 101 0.46 -5.06 3.04
CA ARG A 101 1.74 -5.60 2.55
C ARG A 101 2.92 -4.90 3.21
N GLN A 102 3.87 -5.69 3.73
CA GLN A 102 5.14 -5.16 4.21
C GLN A 102 6.05 -4.77 3.05
N MET A 103 6.26 -3.46 2.88
CA MET A 103 7.11 -2.91 1.83
C MET A 103 8.58 -2.74 2.25
N HIS A 104 8.96 -3.18 3.44
CA HIS A 104 10.37 -3.32 3.86
C HIS A 104 10.90 -4.74 3.60
N SER A 105 10.18 -5.73 4.12
CA SER A 105 10.58 -7.15 4.16
C SER A 105 9.96 -7.99 3.04
N TRP A 106 9.10 -7.39 2.21
CA TRP A 106 8.27 -8.09 1.22
C TRP A 106 7.41 -9.19 1.83
N ASP A 107 7.05 -9.08 3.12
CA ASP A 107 6.47 -10.16 3.93
C ASP A 107 7.12 -11.52 3.63
N TYR A 108 8.45 -11.58 3.62
CA TYR A 108 9.21 -12.82 3.40
C TYR A 108 9.04 -13.46 2.01
N SER A 109 8.53 -12.69 1.04
CA SER A 109 8.38 -13.04 -0.38
C SER A 109 9.56 -12.46 -1.18
N GLY A 110 9.27 -11.75 -2.28
CA GLY A 110 10.26 -11.13 -3.15
C GLY A 110 11.01 -12.13 -4.05
N PRO A 111 11.96 -11.65 -4.86
CA PRO A 111 12.35 -10.25 -5.03
C PRO A 111 11.27 -9.43 -5.75
N TYR A 112 11.25 -8.10 -5.57
CA TYR A 112 10.35 -7.19 -6.31
C TYR A 112 11.04 -6.39 -7.41
N HIS A 113 12.37 -6.38 -7.45
CA HIS A 113 13.10 -5.67 -8.50
C HIS A 113 13.12 -6.45 -9.82
N GLY A 114 13.08 -5.73 -10.93
CA GLY A 114 13.20 -6.26 -12.29
C GLY A 114 11.95 -7.01 -12.77
N TYR A 115 12.00 -7.48 -14.02
CA TYR A 115 10.84 -8.11 -14.68
C TYR A 115 10.31 -9.35 -13.95
N HIS A 116 11.21 -10.23 -13.50
CA HIS A 116 10.81 -11.39 -12.70
C HIS A 116 10.23 -10.97 -11.35
N GLY A 117 10.78 -9.92 -10.72
CA GLY A 117 10.27 -9.42 -9.46
C GLY A 117 8.90 -8.76 -9.58
N PHE A 118 8.60 -8.13 -10.71
CA PHE A 118 7.28 -7.56 -10.97
C PHE A 118 6.17 -8.63 -10.99
N ALA A 119 6.45 -9.84 -11.51
CA ALA A 119 5.48 -10.94 -11.45
C ALA A 119 5.17 -11.35 -10.00
N VAL A 120 6.18 -11.37 -9.13
CA VAL A 120 6.03 -11.66 -7.69
C VAL A 120 5.28 -10.54 -6.99
N PHE A 121 5.62 -9.28 -7.28
CA PHE A 121 4.93 -8.10 -6.77
C PHE A 121 3.43 -8.14 -7.10
N ALA A 122 3.09 -8.36 -8.38
CA ALA A 122 1.70 -8.43 -8.84
C ALA A 122 0.89 -9.54 -8.15
N ARG A 123 1.49 -10.73 -8.04
CA ARG A 123 0.90 -11.86 -7.31
C ARG A 123 0.62 -11.50 -5.85
N ASP A 124 1.58 -10.85 -5.18
CA ASP A 124 1.48 -10.56 -3.76
C ASP A 124 0.47 -9.45 -3.46
N MET A 125 0.34 -8.45 -4.33
CA MET A 125 -0.70 -7.42 -4.21
C MET A 125 -2.09 -8.02 -4.39
N ASP A 126 -2.28 -8.86 -5.41
CA ASP A 126 -3.55 -9.57 -5.64
C ASP A 126 -3.91 -10.47 -4.45
N LEU A 127 -2.95 -11.26 -3.96
CA LEU A 127 -3.18 -12.16 -2.83
C LEU A 127 -3.59 -11.39 -1.57
N ALA A 128 -3.00 -10.22 -1.33
CA ALA A 128 -3.35 -9.39 -0.19
C ALA A 128 -4.74 -8.79 -0.32
N ILE A 129 -5.05 -8.13 -1.43
CA ILE A 129 -6.33 -7.40 -1.61
C ILE A 129 -7.50 -8.37 -1.76
N ASN A 130 -7.35 -9.39 -2.60
CA ASN A 130 -8.44 -10.29 -2.97
C ASN A 130 -8.52 -11.55 -2.08
N ASN A 131 -7.93 -11.52 -0.88
CA ASN A 131 -8.02 -12.63 0.05
C ASN A 131 -9.46 -12.81 0.58
N PRO A 132 -10.01 -14.03 0.59
CA PRO A 132 -11.36 -14.25 1.12
C PRO A 132 -11.48 -13.96 2.62
N THR A 133 -10.38 -13.90 3.37
CA THR A 133 -10.41 -13.62 4.82
C THR A 133 -11.10 -12.29 5.13
N TRP A 134 -10.99 -11.28 4.25
CA TRP A 134 -11.57 -9.95 4.50
C TRP A 134 -13.10 -9.97 4.55
N SER A 135 -13.76 -10.88 3.83
CA SER A 135 -15.22 -11.02 3.89
C SER A 135 -15.69 -11.82 5.11
N LEU A 136 -14.77 -12.43 5.86
CA LEU A 136 -15.06 -13.25 7.04
C LEU A 136 -14.92 -12.48 8.36
N ILE A 137 -14.61 -11.18 8.32
CA ILE A 137 -14.37 -10.37 9.53
C ILE A 137 -15.67 -10.07 10.28
N LYS A 138 -16.76 -9.80 9.57
CA LYS A 138 -18.06 -9.54 10.20
C LYS A 138 -18.68 -10.84 10.65
N ASN A 139 -19.08 -10.90 11.91
CA ASN A 139 -19.75 -12.08 12.44
C ASN A 139 -21.16 -12.19 11.83
N PRO A 140 -21.61 -13.40 11.43
CA PRO A 140 -22.92 -13.57 10.78
C PRO A 140 -24.10 -13.23 11.70
N TRP A 141 -23.91 -13.22 13.02
CA TRP A 141 -24.95 -12.85 14.01
C TRP A 141 -25.03 -11.34 14.30
N GLU A 142 -24.08 -10.52 13.83
CA GLU A 142 -24.15 -9.05 13.99
C GLU A 142 -24.95 -8.38 12.86
N ALA A 143 -25.26 -9.12 11.79
CA ALA A 143 -26.07 -8.65 10.66
C ALA A 143 -27.58 -8.90 10.85
N ALA A 144 -27.99 -9.47 11.99
CA ALA A 144 -29.38 -9.78 12.35
C ALA A 144 -30.04 -8.66 13.18
#